data_AF-A0AAP1W8Y6-F1
#
_entry.id   AF-A0AAP1W8Y6-F1
#
_cell.length_a   1.000
_cell.length_b   1.000
_cell.length_c   1.000
_cell.angle_alpha   90.00
_cell.angle_beta   90.00
_cell.angle_gamma   90.00
#
_symmetry.space_group_name_H-M   'P 1'
#
loop_
_entity.id
_entity.type
_entity.pdbx_description
1 polymer ?
#
loop_
_entity_poly.entity_id
_entity_poly.type
_entity_poly.pdbx_seq_one_letter_code
_entity_poly.pdbx_strand_id
1 'polypeptide(L)'
;MSKIYSRSDLMKLAVEEHLKSNQYPKVGVVVAKDGFLLATGYRGENSTVHAERVALRKLQPDQIKGSTVYTTLEPCVALEKGQEIESCADLLINSGVKEVVIGVLDPNATIYSQGFRKLLENNINVTFFNRRLRQAVEEETFEYGDIRKIIGSGKRRVPVVHSGIELKVQFSKQDTRTINIRWNTLQPQSGCVDLLSENGAVRVASGASKFSDITDPMVFRFESHYARMKKGMIAIIKPSGSTFYVLIELLDLFENDILFKYEVRNDR
;
A
#
# COMPACT_ATOMS: atom_id res chain seq x y z
N MET A 1 -17.86 12.08 36.49
CA MET A 1 -16.48 11.58 36.30
C MET A 1 -16.33 11.16 34.86
N SER A 2 -15.28 11.61 34.17
CA SER A 2 -14.96 11.14 32.82
C SER A 2 -14.64 9.64 32.86
N LYS A 3 -15.24 8.89 31.93
CA LYS A 3 -15.01 7.44 31.81
C LYS A 3 -13.56 7.19 31.41
N ILE A 4 -12.85 6.36 32.17
CA ILE A 4 -11.51 5.88 31.84
C ILE A 4 -11.67 4.59 31.04
N TYR A 5 -11.06 4.54 29.85
CA TYR A 5 -11.11 3.39 28.96
C TYR A 5 -9.83 2.57 29.07
N SER A 6 -9.97 1.24 29.00
CA SER A 6 -8.79 0.39 28.82
C SER A 6 -8.25 0.53 27.39
N ARG A 7 -7.00 0.12 27.15
CA ARG A 7 -6.43 0.07 25.80
C ARG A 7 -7.28 -0.75 24.84
N SER A 8 -7.83 -1.88 25.31
CA SER A 8 -8.67 -2.73 24.47
C SER A 8 -9.99 -2.05 24.13
N ASP A 9 -10.54 -1.21 25.01
CA ASP A 9 -11.78 -0.49 24.72
C ASP A 9 -11.54 0.63 23.70
N LEU A 10 -10.41 1.33 23.79
CA LEU A 10 -10.00 2.34 22.81
C LEU A 10 -9.77 1.73 21.42
N MET A 11 -9.17 0.53 21.34
CA MET A 11 -9.08 -0.22 20.09
C MET A 11 -10.46 -0.58 19.52
N LYS A 12 -11.40 -1.04 20.36
CA LYS A 12 -12.78 -1.36 19.93
C LYS A 12 -13.50 -0.10 19.42
N LEU A 13 -13.36 1.02 20.12
CA LEU A 13 -13.92 2.31 19.69
C LEU A 13 -13.37 2.72 18.32
N ALA A 14 -12.08 2.52 18.05
CA ALA A 14 -11.53 2.78 16.72
C ALA A 14 -12.16 1.89 15.63
N VAL A 15 -12.47 0.63 15.94
CA VAL A 15 -13.23 -0.27 15.04
C VAL A 15 -14.69 0.18 14.88
N GLU A 16 -15.33 0.67 15.93
CA GLU A 16 -16.69 1.23 15.84
C GLU A 16 -16.73 2.48 14.96
N GLU A 17 -15.75 3.38 15.06
CA GLU A 17 -15.61 4.53 14.17
C GLU A 17 -15.35 4.09 12.72
N HIS A 18 -14.49 3.10 12.53
CA HIS A 18 -14.21 2.50 11.23
C HIS A 18 -15.48 2.02 10.52
N LEU A 19 -16.40 1.38 11.26
CA LEU A 19 -17.66 0.86 10.73
C LEU A 19 -18.65 1.95 10.30
N LYS A 20 -18.46 3.21 10.74
CA LYS A 20 -19.26 4.36 10.26
C LYS A 20 -18.85 4.83 8.87
N SER A 21 -17.69 4.39 8.39
CA SER A 21 -17.18 4.81 7.07
C SER A 21 -17.88 4.05 5.94
N ASN A 22 -18.40 4.81 4.99
CA ASN A 22 -18.94 4.29 3.73
C ASN A 22 -17.93 4.35 2.57
N GLN A 23 -16.65 4.64 2.86
CA GLN A 23 -15.59 4.78 1.86
C GLN A 23 -14.48 3.75 2.09
N TYR A 24 -14.00 3.12 1.01
CA TYR A 24 -12.91 2.14 1.08
C TYR A 24 -11.53 2.75 0.72
N PRO A 25 -10.44 2.28 1.36
CA PRO A 25 -10.42 1.54 2.62
C PRO A 25 -11.07 2.31 3.77
N LYS A 26 -11.85 1.61 4.59
CA LYS A 26 -12.47 2.15 5.80
C LYS A 26 -11.41 2.41 6.87
N VAL A 27 -11.50 3.55 7.55
CA VAL A 27 -10.53 3.92 8.61
C VAL A 27 -11.28 4.57 9.77
N GLY A 28 -10.98 4.11 10.98
CA GLY A 28 -11.42 4.71 12.24
C GLY A 28 -10.23 5.06 13.12
N VAL A 29 -10.34 6.20 13.81
CA VAL A 29 -9.29 6.77 14.63
C VAL A 29 -9.86 7.23 15.97
N VAL A 30 -9.09 6.97 17.03
CA VAL A 30 -9.36 7.43 18.39
C VAL A 30 -8.08 8.09 18.93
N VAL A 31 -8.21 9.30 19.47
CA VAL A 31 -7.15 9.98 20.21
C VAL A 31 -7.48 9.91 21.70
N ALA A 32 -6.55 9.43 22.51
CA ALA A 32 -6.73 9.30 23.95
C ALA A 32 -5.46 9.67 24.72
N LYS A 33 -5.61 10.12 25.96
CA LYS A 33 -4.50 10.44 26.85
C LYS A 33 -4.83 9.94 28.26
N ASP A 34 -3.94 9.14 28.83
CA ASP A 34 -4.12 8.55 30.18
C ASP A 34 -5.46 7.80 30.35
N GLY A 35 -5.92 7.13 29.30
CA GLY A 35 -7.19 6.40 29.26
C GLY A 35 -8.43 7.26 29.02
N PHE A 36 -8.30 8.59 28.96
CA PHE A 36 -9.38 9.50 28.60
C PHE A 36 -9.50 9.62 27.08
N LEU A 37 -10.70 9.35 26.56
CA LEU A 37 -11.04 9.61 25.17
C LEU A 37 -11.07 11.13 24.93
N LEU A 38 -10.26 11.61 23.99
CA LEU A 38 -10.20 13.03 23.63
C LEU A 38 -11.01 13.32 22.37
N ALA A 39 -10.80 12.53 21.31
CA ALA A 39 -11.52 12.70 20.05
C ALA A 39 -11.60 11.37 19.29
N THR A 40 -12.57 11.30 18.40
CA THR A 40 -12.70 10.23 17.41
C THR A 40 -12.71 10.80 16.00
N GLY A 41 -12.48 9.98 15.01
CA GLY A 41 -12.62 10.34 13.60
C GLY A 41 -12.77 9.10 12.74
N TYR A 42 -13.45 9.21 11.61
CA TYR A 42 -13.51 8.14 10.62
C TYR A 42 -13.41 8.69 9.20
N ARG A 43 -13.00 7.84 8.26
CA ARG A 43 -12.88 8.24 6.86
C ARG A 43 -14.26 8.59 6.29
N GLY A 44 -14.37 9.76 5.66
CA GLY A 44 -15.61 10.25 5.10
C GLY A 44 -16.44 11.09 6.06
N GLU A 45 -16.03 11.23 7.34
CA GLU A 45 -16.63 12.22 8.24
C GLU A 45 -16.40 13.65 7.73
N ASN A 46 -15.23 13.89 7.15
CA ASN A 46 -14.96 15.04 6.30
C ASN A 46 -14.51 14.55 4.92
N SER A 47 -15.12 15.07 3.86
CA SER A 47 -14.88 14.61 2.49
C SER A 47 -13.47 14.91 1.96
N THR A 48 -12.71 15.79 2.63
CA THR A 48 -11.43 16.33 2.12
C THR A 48 -10.20 15.80 2.85
N VAL A 49 -10.36 15.11 3.99
CA VAL A 49 -9.23 14.72 4.84
C VAL A 49 -9.40 13.32 5.45
N HIS A 50 -8.28 12.70 5.81
CA HIS A 50 -8.25 11.36 6.42
C HIS A 50 -8.72 11.39 7.88
N ALA A 51 -9.08 10.21 8.39
CA ALA A 51 -9.64 10.01 9.73
C ALA A 51 -8.72 10.57 10.85
N GLU A 52 -7.40 10.43 10.70
CA GLU A 52 -6.41 10.93 11.66
C GLU A 52 -6.53 12.45 11.79
N ARG A 53 -6.61 13.14 10.65
CA ARG A 53 -6.74 14.59 10.61
C ARG A 53 -8.11 15.06 11.10
N VAL A 54 -9.17 14.31 10.82
CA VAL A 54 -10.50 14.58 11.39
C VAL A 54 -10.44 14.55 12.91
N ALA A 55 -9.86 13.50 13.49
CA ALA A 55 -9.78 13.35 14.94
C ALA A 55 -8.91 14.45 15.58
N LEU A 56 -7.74 14.74 15.01
CA LEU A 56 -6.83 15.76 15.55
C LEU A 56 -7.39 17.19 15.43
N ARG A 57 -8.14 17.52 14.37
CA ARG A 57 -8.77 18.84 14.21
C ARG A 57 -9.82 19.18 15.27
N LYS A 58 -10.31 18.19 16.01
CA LYS A 58 -11.27 18.38 17.13
C LYS A 58 -10.58 18.79 18.43
N LEU A 59 -9.25 18.82 18.45
CA LEU A 59 -8.44 19.01 19.64
C LEU A 59 -7.54 20.23 19.52
N GLN A 60 -7.21 20.83 20.67
CA GLN A 60 -6.17 21.84 20.77
C GLN A 60 -4.78 21.16 20.79
N PRO A 61 -3.70 21.83 20.31
CA PRO A 61 -2.37 21.24 20.23
C PRO A 61 -1.83 20.66 21.55
N ASP A 62 -2.14 21.28 22.68
CA ASP A 62 -1.75 20.85 24.03
C ASP A 62 -2.47 19.55 24.47
N GLN A 63 -3.67 19.30 23.94
CA GLN A 63 -4.39 18.04 24.17
C GLN A 63 -3.78 16.88 23.37
N ILE A 64 -3.29 17.16 22.15
CA ILE A 64 -2.69 16.14 21.27
C ILE A 64 -1.30 15.75 21.77
N LYS A 65 -0.51 16.72 22.26
CA LYS A 65 0.87 16.46 22.70
C LYS A 65 0.90 15.41 23.83
N GLY A 66 1.68 14.35 23.60
CA GLY A 66 1.84 13.24 24.53
C GLY A 66 0.68 12.23 24.53
N SER A 67 -0.30 12.39 23.64
CA SER A 67 -1.43 11.45 23.51
C SER A 67 -1.03 10.13 22.82
N THR A 68 -1.93 9.15 22.89
CA THR A 68 -1.90 7.91 22.11
C THR A 68 -2.98 7.96 21.04
N VAL A 69 -2.62 7.67 19.79
CA VAL A 69 -3.56 7.57 18.68
C VAL A 69 -3.76 6.11 18.31
N TYR A 70 -5.01 5.65 18.33
CA TYR A 70 -5.43 4.33 17.88
C TYR A 70 -6.02 4.49 16.48
N THR A 71 -5.40 3.91 15.46
CA THR A 71 -5.88 3.96 14.08
C THR A 71 -6.10 2.55 13.55
N THR A 72 -7.21 2.29 12.87
CA THR A 72 -7.47 0.95 12.32
C THR A 72 -6.55 0.61 11.15
N LEU A 73 -6.03 1.60 10.42
CA LEU A 73 -5.16 1.42 9.26
C LEU A 73 -3.84 2.18 9.47
N GLU A 74 -2.75 1.67 8.89
CA GLU A 74 -1.45 2.33 8.88
C GLU A 74 -1.55 3.77 8.33
N PRO A 75 -1.02 4.79 9.04
CA PRO A 75 -1.03 6.16 8.57
C PRO A 75 -0.26 6.34 7.26
N CYS A 76 -0.84 7.08 6.32
CA CYS A 76 -0.19 7.33 5.03
C CYS A 76 1.11 8.13 5.18
N VAL A 77 2.06 7.91 4.25
CA VAL A 77 3.37 8.58 4.21
C VAL A 77 3.57 9.53 3.04
N ALA A 78 2.70 9.44 2.04
CA ALA A 78 2.75 10.25 0.83
C ALA A 78 1.45 11.02 0.67
N LEU A 79 1.55 12.19 0.04
CA LEU A 79 0.40 12.99 -0.35
C LEU A 79 -0.28 12.36 -1.57
N GLU A 80 -1.61 12.25 -1.53
CA GLU A 80 -2.35 12.00 -2.76
C GLU A 80 -2.22 13.23 -3.69
N LYS A 81 -2.26 13.01 -5.02
CA LYS A 81 -2.23 14.11 -5.98
C LYS A 81 -3.39 15.06 -5.71
N GLY A 82 -3.09 16.29 -5.30
CA GLY A 82 -4.08 17.33 -4.97
C GLY A 82 -4.28 17.58 -3.47
N GLN A 83 -3.60 16.85 -2.58
CA GLN A 83 -3.55 17.20 -1.15
C GLN A 83 -2.44 18.24 -0.89
N GLU A 84 -2.83 19.46 -0.53
CA GLU A 84 -1.94 20.52 -0.03
C GLU A 84 -1.67 20.41 1.48
N ILE A 85 -1.73 19.21 2.03
CA ILE A 85 -1.72 18.99 3.48
C ILE A 85 -0.83 17.79 3.78
N GLU A 86 0.12 17.92 4.72
CA GLU A 86 1.08 16.87 5.11
C GLU A 86 0.45 15.48 5.35
N SER A 87 1.27 14.42 5.19
CA SER A 87 0.84 13.03 5.37
C SER A 87 0.34 12.75 6.79
N CYS A 88 -0.44 11.68 6.98
CA CYS A 88 -0.96 11.35 8.31
C CYS A 88 0.18 10.96 9.27
N ALA A 89 1.22 10.29 8.78
CA ALA A 89 2.42 10.04 9.58
C ALA A 89 3.10 11.34 10.00
N ASP A 90 3.31 12.30 9.09
CA ASP A 90 3.90 13.61 9.40
C ASP A 90 3.06 14.41 10.40
N LEU A 91 1.74 14.42 10.20
CA LEU A 91 0.79 15.08 11.11
C LEU A 91 0.95 14.56 12.54
N LEU A 92 0.99 13.25 12.72
CA LEU A 92 1.10 12.63 14.05
C LEU A 92 2.45 12.96 14.70
N ILE A 93 3.54 12.93 13.93
CA ILE A 93 4.88 13.31 14.38
C ILE A 93 4.90 14.78 14.80
N ASN A 94 4.47 15.68 13.93
CA ASN A 94 4.49 17.13 14.15
C ASN A 94 3.55 17.57 15.28
N SER A 95 2.48 16.82 15.53
CA SER A 95 1.55 17.07 16.65
C SER A 95 2.08 16.58 18.00
N GLY A 96 3.25 15.93 18.04
CA GLY A 96 3.87 15.45 19.27
C GLY A 96 3.10 14.30 19.94
N VAL A 97 2.46 13.45 19.13
CA VAL A 97 1.87 12.19 19.61
C VAL A 97 2.97 11.33 20.25
N LYS A 98 2.68 10.63 21.35
CA LYS A 98 3.67 9.78 22.04
C LYS A 98 3.68 8.36 21.48
N GLU A 99 2.49 7.86 21.15
CA GLU A 99 2.30 6.48 20.72
C GLU A 99 1.22 6.39 19.63
N VAL A 100 1.47 5.56 18.63
CA VAL A 100 0.48 5.17 17.64
C VAL A 100 0.23 3.68 17.76
N VAL A 101 -1.04 3.30 17.88
CA VAL A 101 -1.49 1.90 17.97
C VAL A 101 -2.21 1.58 16.67
N ILE A 102 -1.61 0.70 15.86
CA ILE A 102 -2.08 0.43 14.49
C ILE A 102 -2.92 -0.86 14.47
N GLY A 103 -4.06 -0.82 13.80
CA GLY A 103 -4.89 -2.00 13.51
C GLY A 103 -4.17 -2.92 12.53
N VAL A 104 -4.23 -2.58 11.24
CA VAL A 104 -3.59 -3.36 10.18
C VAL A 104 -2.64 -2.47 9.37
N LEU A 105 -1.58 -3.08 8.83
CA LEU A 105 -0.71 -2.39 7.89
C LEU A 105 -1.44 -2.18 6.57
N ASP A 106 -1.17 -1.08 5.88
CA ASP A 106 -1.88 -0.75 4.64
C ASP A 106 -1.36 -1.64 3.51
N PRO A 107 -2.21 -2.48 2.87
CA PRO A 107 -1.80 -3.32 1.75
C PRO A 107 -1.49 -2.49 0.50
N ASN A 108 -1.83 -1.20 0.48
CA ASN A 108 -1.36 -0.28 -0.53
C ASN A 108 0.16 -0.27 -0.50
N ALA A 109 0.68 -0.79 -1.58
CA ALA A 109 2.04 -0.82 -1.97
C ALA A 109 2.87 0.43 -1.61
N THR A 110 2.34 1.60 -1.91
CA THR A 110 3.05 2.88 -1.66
C THR A 110 3.11 3.25 -0.17
N ILE A 111 2.39 2.54 0.69
CA ILE A 111 2.23 2.83 2.12
C ILE A 111 2.76 1.67 2.99
N TYR A 112 2.60 0.41 2.57
CA TYR A 112 2.89 -0.79 3.36
C TYR A 112 4.19 -0.68 4.17
N SER A 113 4.08 -0.73 5.50
CA SER A 113 5.18 -0.61 6.47
C SER A 113 5.97 0.71 6.46
N GLN A 114 5.67 1.63 5.55
CA GLN A 114 6.37 2.92 5.47
C GLN A 114 5.87 3.86 6.56
N GLY A 115 4.55 3.87 6.86
CA GLY A 115 3.98 4.66 7.95
C GLY A 115 4.50 4.20 9.29
N PHE A 116 4.47 2.87 9.49
CA PHE A 116 5.09 2.22 10.64
C PHE A 116 6.57 2.59 10.81
N ARG A 117 7.37 2.45 9.74
CA ARG A 117 8.80 2.77 9.76
C ARG A 117 9.04 4.25 10.11
N LYS A 118 8.35 5.16 9.41
CA LYS A 118 8.52 6.61 9.58
C LYS A 118 8.20 7.07 11.01
N LEU A 119 7.16 6.51 11.63
CA LEU A 119 6.83 6.78 13.02
C LEU A 119 7.94 6.34 13.98
N LEU A 120 8.48 5.13 13.80
CA LEU A 120 9.59 4.62 14.63
C LEU A 120 10.87 5.45 14.47
N GLU A 121 11.23 5.83 13.23
CA GLU A 121 12.40 6.67 12.93
C GLU A 121 12.30 8.07 13.59
N ASN A 122 11.09 8.53 13.89
CA ASN A 122 10.81 9.80 14.56
C ASN A 122 10.49 9.64 16.06
N ASN A 123 10.91 8.52 16.68
CA ASN A 123 10.77 8.25 18.12
C ASN A 123 9.33 8.17 18.63
N ILE A 124 8.37 7.87 17.76
CA ILE A 124 6.99 7.56 18.16
C ILE A 124 6.94 6.08 18.54
N ASN A 125 6.39 5.76 19.73
CA ASN A 125 6.18 4.36 20.09
C ASN A 125 5.08 3.76 19.18
N VAL A 126 5.32 2.60 18.58
CA VAL A 126 4.32 1.95 17.74
C VAL A 126 4.00 0.56 18.25
N THR A 127 2.72 0.33 18.52
CA THR A 127 2.18 -0.98 18.90
C THR A 127 1.00 -1.36 18.01
N PHE A 128 0.47 -2.57 18.17
CA PHE A 128 -0.60 -3.09 17.32
C PHE A 128 -1.85 -3.46 18.12
N PHE A 129 -2.97 -3.49 17.41
CA PHE A 129 -4.22 -4.03 17.95
C PHE A 129 -4.04 -5.52 18.28
N ASN A 130 -4.85 -6.03 19.21
CA ASN A 130 -4.87 -7.46 19.48
C ASN A 130 -5.29 -8.23 18.22
N ARG A 131 -4.84 -9.50 18.12
CA ARG A 131 -5.03 -10.33 16.93
C ARG A 131 -6.49 -10.39 16.44
N ARG A 132 -7.45 -10.50 17.35
CA ARG A 132 -8.88 -10.59 17.01
C ARG A 132 -9.40 -9.30 16.37
N LEU A 133 -9.05 -8.14 16.93
CA LEU A 133 -9.46 -6.86 16.35
C LEU A 133 -8.74 -6.58 15.03
N ARG A 134 -7.48 -7.01 14.87
CA ARG A 134 -6.77 -6.91 13.59
C ARG A 134 -7.49 -7.67 12.49
N GLN A 135 -7.84 -8.92 12.75
CA GLN A 135 -8.58 -9.75 11.80
C GLN A 135 -9.93 -9.12 11.43
N ALA A 136 -10.69 -8.61 12.41
CA ALA A 136 -11.96 -7.96 12.16
C ALA A 136 -11.81 -6.68 11.31
N VAL A 137 -10.77 -5.87 11.55
CA VAL A 137 -10.46 -4.72 10.70
C VAL A 137 -10.10 -5.19 9.29
N GLU A 138 -9.24 -6.19 9.15
CA GLU A 138 -8.76 -6.66 7.84
C GLU A 138 -9.90 -7.19 6.97
N GLU A 139 -10.79 -8.01 7.53
CA GLU A 139 -11.97 -8.58 6.86
C GLU A 139 -12.97 -7.51 6.38
N GLU A 140 -13.10 -6.42 7.13
CA GLU A 140 -14.04 -5.33 6.84
C GLU A 140 -13.43 -4.24 5.96
N THR A 141 -12.11 -4.01 6.04
CA THR A 141 -11.40 -2.95 5.30
C THR A 141 -11.11 -3.37 3.87
N PHE A 142 -10.74 -4.64 3.66
CA PHE A 142 -10.17 -5.10 2.41
C PHE A 142 -11.00 -6.25 1.83
N GLU A 143 -11.39 -6.10 0.56
CA GLU A 143 -11.65 -7.27 -0.26
C GLU A 143 -10.30 -7.96 -0.51
N TYR A 144 -10.04 -9.06 0.18
CA TYR A 144 -8.88 -9.90 -0.12
C TYR A 144 -9.02 -10.50 -1.52
N GLY A 145 -8.53 -9.79 -2.51
CA GLY A 145 -8.07 -10.41 -3.74
C GLY A 145 -6.90 -11.35 -3.42
N ASP A 146 -6.82 -12.47 -4.13
CA ASP A 146 -5.66 -13.37 -4.08
C ASP A 146 -4.37 -12.55 -4.18
N ILE A 147 -3.52 -12.60 -3.13
CA ILE A 147 -2.32 -11.79 -3.05
C ILE A 147 -1.33 -12.08 -4.19
N ARG A 148 -1.43 -13.28 -4.76
CA ARG A 148 -0.68 -13.75 -5.93
C ARG A 148 -1.40 -13.47 -7.23
N LYS A 149 -2.40 -12.60 -7.23
CA LYS A 149 -3.18 -12.25 -8.42
C LYS A 149 -3.30 -10.73 -8.56
N ILE A 150 -3.08 -10.26 -9.77
CA ILE A 150 -3.35 -8.87 -10.15
C ILE A 150 -4.28 -8.88 -11.36
N ILE A 151 -5.18 -7.89 -11.44
CA ILE A 151 -6.23 -7.84 -12.47
C ILE A 151 -6.15 -6.49 -13.17
N GLY A 152 -6.26 -6.48 -14.50
CA GLY A 152 -6.33 -5.24 -15.27
C GLY A 152 -5.03 -4.44 -15.22
N SER A 153 -5.14 -3.15 -14.94
CA SER A 153 -4.01 -2.22 -14.84
C SER A 153 -4.00 -1.59 -13.45
N GLY A 154 -2.81 -1.32 -12.91
CA GLY A 154 -2.70 -0.78 -11.56
C GLY A 154 -1.28 -0.64 -11.07
N LYS A 155 -1.14 -0.53 -9.74
CA LYS A 155 0.14 -0.56 -9.03
C LYS A 155 0.09 -1.68 -8.00
N ARG A 156 1.23 -2.28 -7.75
CA ARG A 156 1.38 -3.35 -6.77
C ARG A 156 2.74 -3.26 -6.12
N ARG A 157 2.82 -3.59 -4.83
CA ARG A 157 4.07 -3.87 -4.13
C ARG A 157 4.00 -5.29 -3.68
N VAL A 158 5.13 -5.94 -3.83
CA VAL A 158 5.24 -7.34 -3.52
C VAL A 158 6.55 -7.59 -2.79
N PRO A 159 6.53 -8.48 -1.79
CA PRO A 159 7.75 -8.91 -1.16
C PRO A 159 8.61 -9.66 -2.19
N VAL A 160 9.89 -9.33 -2.23
CA VAL A 160 10.90 -10.02 -3.05
C VAL A 160 12.02 -10.52 -2.16
N VAL A 161 11.62 -11.19 -1.08
CA VAL A 161 12.49 -11.89 -0.14
C VAL A 161 12.54 -13.38 -0.45
N HIS A 162 13.54 -14.07 0.08
CA HIS A 162 13.70 -15.54 0.00
C HIS A 162 13.75 -16.08 -1.43
N SER A 163 12.64 -16.61 -1.95
CA SER A 163 12.50 -17.17 -3.30
C SER A 163 11.81 -16.22 -4.27
N GLY A 164 11.58 -14.96 -3.86
CA GLY A 164 10.75 -14.00 -4.57
C GLY A 164 9.27 -14.35 -4.51
N ILE A 165 8.50 -13.87 -5.49
CA ILE A 165 7.04 -14.01 -5.54
C ILE A 165 6.55 -14.26 -6.96
N GLU A 166 5.60 -15.18 -7.08
CA GLU A 166 4.88 -15.45 -8.31
C GLU A 166 3.51 -14.76 -8.30
N LEU A 167 3.15 -14.15 -9.42
CA LEU A 167 1.90 -13.42 -9.62
C LEU A 167 1.21 -13.88 -10.89
N LYS A 168 -0.11 -14.04 -10.81
CA LYS A 168 -1.01 -14.30 -11.91
C LYS A 168 -1.66 -12.99 -12.35
N VAL A 169 -1.33 -12.53 -13.55
CA VAL A 169 -1.89 -11.33 -14.16
C VAL A 169 -3.13 -11.72 -14.96
N GLN A 170 -4.32 -11.32 -14.52
CA GLN A 170 -5.58 -11.55 -15.23
C GLN A 170 -5.97 -10.31 -16.04
N PHE A 171 -6.46 -10.51 -17.26
CA PHE A 171 -6.80 -9.39 -18.15
C PHE A 171 -7.90 -8.48 -17.56
N SER A 172 -9.00 -9.04 -17.05
CA SER A 172 -10.06 -8.30 -16.37
C SER A 172 -10.80 -9.21 -15.38
N LYS A 173 -11.71 -8.65 -14.56
CA LYS A 173 -12.48 -9.46 -13.59
C LYS A 173 -13.33 -10.54 -14.29
N GLN A 174 -13.86 -10.23 -15.48
CA GLN A 174 -14.72 -11.11 -16.28
C GLN A 174 -13.95 -12.02 -17.25
N ASP A 175 -12.68 -11.73 -17.50
CA ASP A 175 -11.84 -12.44 -18.47
C ASP A 175 -10.93 -13.44 -17.76
N THR A 176 -11.05 -14.73 -18.07
CA THR A 176 -10.28 -15.79 -17.41
C THR A 176 -8.84 -15.95 -17.91
N ARG A 177 -8.44 -15.24 -18.98
CA ARG A 177 -7.07 -15.30 -19.52
C ARG A 177 -6.07 -14.73 -18.52
N THR A 178 -4.94 -15.41 -18.39
CA THR A 178 -3.89 -15.05 -17.43
C THR A 178 -2.50 -15.19 -17.99
N ILE A 179 -1.57 -14.35 -17.52
CA ILE A 179 -0.13 -14.45 -17.73
C ILE A 179 0.54 -14.57 -16.36
N ASN A 180 1.41 -15.54 -16.18
CA ASN A 180 2.18 -15.68 -14.95
C ASN A 180 3.48 -14.90 -15.05
N ILE A 181 3.82 -14.19 -13.98
CA ILE A 181 5.07 -13.45 -13.84
C ILE A 181 5.69 -13.80 -12.49
N ARG A 182 7.01 -13.70 -12.40
CA ARG A 182 7.72 -13.91 -11.14
C ARG A 182 8.74 -12.82 -10.93
N TRP A 183 8.77 -12.25 -9.73
CA TRP A 183 9.91 -11.45 -9.29
C TRP A 183 10.83 -12.33 -8.48
N ASN A 184 12.11 -12.32 -8.79
CA ASN A 184 13.11 -12.99 -7.96
C ASN A 184 13.49 -12.13 -6.76
N THR A 185 14.32 -12.68 -5.89
CA THR A 185 14.85 -11.97 -4.74
C THR A 185 15.61 -10.73 -5.18
N LEU A 186 15.39 -9.64 -4.45
CA LEU A 186 16.10 -8.39 -4.65
C LEU A 186 17.61 -8.62 -4.55
N GLN A 187 18.39 -7.86 -5.33
CA GLN A 187 19.84 -7.75 -5.18
C GLN A 187 20.16 -6.36 -4.63
N PRO A 188 20.12 -6.15 -3.30
CA PRO A 188 20.15 -4.80 -2.70
C PRO A 188 21.40 -4.01 -3.11
N GLN A 189 22.56 -4.67 -3.13
CA GLN A 189 23.84 -4.06 -3.49
C GLN A 189 23.86 -3.52 -4.93
N SER A 190 23.13 -4.16 -5.84
CA SER A 190 23.08 -3.82 -7.26
C SER A 190 21.91 -2.86 -7.59
N GLY A 191 21.02 -2.60 -6.63
CA GLY A 191 19.82 -1.78 -6.82
C GLY A 191 18.90 -2.32 -7.93
N CYS A 192 18.82 -3.64 -8.08
CA CYS A 192 18.03 -4.28 -9.13
C CYS A 192 17.30 -5.53 -8.64
N VAL A 193 16.24 -5.88 -9.37
CA VAL A 193 15.46 -7.10 -9.18
C VAL A 193 15.22 -7.75 -10.53
N ASP A 194 15.21 -9.08 -10.59
CA ASP A 194 14.95 -9.79 -11.85
C ASP A 194 13.44 -10.10 -11.96
N LEU A 195 12.84 -9.72 -13.10
CA LEU A 195 11.48 -10.04 -13.51
C LEU A 195 11.53 -11.20 -14.49
N LEU A 196 10.75 -12.25 -14.25
CA LEU A 196 10.75 -13.48 -15.01
C LEU A 196 9.36 -13.82 -15.53
N SER A 197 9.33 -14.53 -16.65
CA SER A 197 8.15 -15.17 -17.23
C SER A 197 8.61 -16.40 -18.01
N GLU A 198 7.71 -17.03 -18.76
CA GLU A 198 8.04 -18.08 -19.74
C GLU A 198 9.23 -17.68 -20.65
N ASN A 199 9.97 -18.66 -21.12
CA ASN A 199 11.14 -18.41 -21.97
C ASN A 199 10.73 -17.71 -23.27
N GLY A 200 11.43 -16.64 -23.62
CA GLY A 200 11.12 -15.77 -24.77
C GLY A 200 9.97 -14.78 -24.53
N ALA A 201 9.31 -14.81 -23.36
CA ALA A 201 8.17 -13.95 -23.11
C ALA A 201 8.56 -12.51 -22.72
N VAL A 202 9.76 -12.29 -22.21
CA VAL A 202 10.17 -11.02 -21.60
C VAL A 202 11.01 -10.19 -22.55
N ARG A 203 10.69 -8.91 -22.68
CA ARG A 203 11.48 -7.91 -23.43
C ARG A 203 11.68 -6.67 -22.57
N VAL A 204 12.84 -6.04 -22.67
CA VAL A 204 13.06 -4.71 -22.07
C VAL A 204 12.65 -3.64 -23.09
N ALA A 205 11.78 -2.71 -22.68
CA ALA A 205 11.34 -1.60 -23.52
C ALA A 205 12.36 -0.46 -23.50
N SER A 206 13.58 -0.73 -23.97
CA SER A 206 14.68 0.23 -23.97
C SER A 206 14.30 1.52 -24.72
N GLY A 207 14.49 2.66 -24.05
CA GLY A 207 14.16 3.99 -24.61
C GLY A 207 12.74 4.48 -24.29
N ALA A 208 11.84 3.62 -23.79
CA ALA A 208 10.54 4.05 -23.30
C ALA A 208 10.65 4.62 -21.87
N SER A 209 9.97 5.73 -21.61
CA SER A 209 9.89 6.38 -20.30
C SER A 209 8.54 6.21 -19.61
N LYS A 210 7.50 5.91 -20.39
CA LYS A 210 6.13 5.67 -19.94
C LYS A 210 5.43 4.67 -20.87
N PHE A 211 4.39 4.03 -20.38
CA PHE A 211 3.63 3.04 -21.16
C PHE A 211 3.05 3.58 -22.47
N SER A 212 2.75 4.87 -22.58
CA SER A 212 2.23 5.47 -23.82
C SER A 212 3.29 5.62 -24.92
N ASP A 213 4.59 5.50 -24.58
CA ASP A 213 5.67 5.51 -25.58
C ASP A 213 5.72 4.19 -26.37
N ILE A 214 5.13 3.13 -25.80
CA ILE A 214 5.07 1.79 -26.38
C ILE A 214 3.73 1.68 -27.12
N THR A 215 3.72 2.01 -28.40
CA THR A 215 2.53 1.85 -29.26
C THR A 215 2.39 0.42 -29.77
N ASP A 216 3.51 -0.18 -30.19
CA ASP A 216 3.61 -1.58 -30.57
C ASP A 216 4.68 -2.28 -29.70
N PRO A 217 4.30 -3.21 -28.81
CA PRO A 217 5.24 -3.94 -27.97
C PRO A 217 6.11 -4.94 -28.74
N MET A 218 5.73 -5.35 -29.95
CA MET A 218 6.41 -6.39 -30.70
C MET A 218 7.66 -5.87 -31.44
N VAL A 219 7.85 -4.55 -31.52
CA VAL A 219 9.07 -3.95 -32.09
C VAL A 219 10.33 -4.25 -31.28
N PHE A 220 10.19 -4.61 -30.00
CA PHE A 220 11.30 -4.93 -29.11
C PHE A 220 11.76 -6.38 -29.33
N ARG A 221 12.82 -6.56 -30.12
CA ARG A 221 13.22 -7.88 -30.68
C ARG A 221 14.01 -8.79 -29.73
N PHE A 222 14.55 -8.26 -28.63
CA PHE A 222 15.44 -9.00 -27.73
C PHE A 222 14.63 -9.74 -26.67
N GLU A 223 14.10 -10.90 -27.06
CA GLU A 223 13.34 -11.81 -26.20
C GLU A 223 14.25 -12.53 -25.19
N SER A 224 13.72 -12.74 -23.99
CA SER A 224 14.41 -13.39 -22.87
C SER A 224 13.40 -14.10 -21.97
N HIS A 225 13.89 -14.92 -21.04
CA HIS A 225 13.11 -15.47 -19.94
C HIS A 225 13.07 -14.52 -18.72
N TYR A 226 13.93 -13.50 -18.70
CA TYR A 226 13.97 -12.50 -17.64
C TYR A 226 14.39 -11.11 -18.13
N ALA A 227 14.03 -10.09 -17.36
CA ALA A 227 14.55 -8.75 -17.44
C ALA A 227 15.13 -8.34 -16.09
N ARG A 228 16.37 -7.83 -16.09
CA ARG A 228 16.96 -7.19 -14.92
C ARG A 228 16.44 -5.76 -14.81
N MET A 229 15.60 -5.52 -13.81
CA MET A 229 14.86 -4.27 -13.65
C MET A 229 15.55 -3.36 -12.64
N LYS A 230 15.70 -2.09 -13.01
CA LYS A 230 16.03 -0.96 -12.13
C LYS A 230 14.88 0.03 -12.11
N LYS A 231 14.86 0.91 -11.10
CA LYS A 231 13.87 1.99 -10.99
C LYS A 231 13.75 2.76 -12.32
N GLY A 232 12.52 2.93 -12.78
CA GLY A 232 12.15 3.59 -14.04
C GLY A 232 12.19 2.70 -15.30
N MET A 233 12.71 1.47 -15.21
CA MET A 233 12.72 0.57 -16.37
C MET A 233 11.34 0.00 -16.66
N ILE A 234 11.06 -0.18 -17.96
CA ILE A 234 9.84 -0.81 -18.45
C ILE A 234 10.20 -2.15 -19.11
N ALA A 235 9.46 -3.20 -18.75
CA ALA A 235 9.48 -4.50 -19.40
C ALA A 235 8.12 -4.84 -19.99
N ILE A 236 8.16 -5.66 -21.03
CA ILE A 236 6.99 -6.20 -21.73
C ILE A 236 7.00 -7.71 -21.51
N ILE A 237 5.86 -8.25 -21.14
CA ILE A 237 5.65 -9.69 -20.99
C ILE A 237 4.56 -10.14 -21.95
N LYS A 238 4.95 -10.99 -22.90
CA LYS A 238 4.09 -11.59 -23.91
C LYS A 238 4.54 -13.05 -24.12
N PRO A 239 3.95 -14.01 -23.39
CA PRO A 239 4.17 -15.42 -23.65
C PRO A 239 3.70 -15.84 -25.04
N SER A 240 4.27 -16.93 -25.55
CA SER A 240 3.86 -17.50 -26.83
C SER A 240 2.39 -17.91 -26.77
N GLY A 241 1.60 -17.53 -27.78
CA GLY A 241 0.17 -17.85 -27.84
C GLY A 241 -0.74 -17.03 -26.91
N SER A 242 -0.20 -16.14 -26.06
CA SER A 242 -1.08 -15.23 -25.30
C SER A 242 -1.81 -14.28 -26.25
N THR A 243 -3.02 -13.85 -25.88
CA THR A 243 -3.83 -12.91 -26.68
C THR A 243 -3.86 -11.50 -26.09
N PHE A 244 -3.00 -11.27 -25.10
CA PHE A 244 -2.76 -9.98 -24.47
C PHE A 244 -1.32 -9.96 -23.98
N TYR A 245 -0.81 -8.78 -23.64
CA TYR A 245 0.51 -8.57 -23.05
C TYR A 245 0.41 -7.71 -21.80
N VAL A 246 1.47 -7.75 -21.00
CA VAL A 246 1.61 -6.97 -19.77
C VAL A 246 2.80 -6.03 -19.93
N LEU A 247 2.57 -4.74 -19.74
CA LEU A 247 3.63 -3.76 -19.52
C LEU A 247 3.87 -3.63 -18.02
N ILE A 248 5.13 -3.61 -17.61
CA ILE A 248 5.53 -3.49 -16.21
C ILE A 248 6.60 -2.41 -16.09
N GLU A 249 6.36 -1.43 -15.23
CA GLU A 249 7.31 -0.37 -14.88
C GLU A 249 7.71 -0.56 -13.42
N LEU A 250 9.02 -0.67 -13.15
CA LEU A 250 9.52 -0.72 -11.78
C LEU A 250 9.60 0.70 -11.21
N LEU A 251 8.72 1.04 -10.28
CA LEU A 251 8.63 2.39 -9.72
C LEU A 251 9.62 2.63 -8.58
N ASP A 252 9.81 1.63 -7.71
CA ASP A 252 10.77 1.74 -6.61
C ASP A 252 11.25 0.38 -6.10
N LEU A 253 12.41 0.40 -5.45
CA LEU A 253 13.04 -0.74 -4.78
C LEU A 253 13.25 -0.37 -3.31
N PHE A 254 12.79 -1.21 -2.40
CA PHE A 254 13.06 -1.10 -0.97
C PHE A 254 13.84 -2.33 -0.51
N GLU A 255 14.29 -2.35 0.74
CA GLU A 255 15.15 -3.42 1.28
C GLU A 255 14.61 -4.85 1.04
N ASN A 256 13.29 -5.06 1.12
CA ASN A 256 12.67 -6.39 1.10
C ASN A 256 11.54 -6.53 0.07
N ASP A 257 11.21 -5.47 -0.65
CA ASP A 257 10.04 -5.43 -1.52
C ASP A 257 10.25 -4.41 -2.65
N ILE A 258 9.35 -4.46 -3.63
CA ILE A 258 9.40 -3.58 -4.80
C ILE A 258 8.02 -3.01 -5.07
N LEU A 259 7.97 -1.79 -5.57
CA LEU A 259 6.76 -1.16 -6.08
C LEU A 259 6.82 -1.13 -7.61
N PHE A 260 5.82 -1.69 -8.28
CA PHE A 260 5.72 -1.64 -9.73
C PHE A 260 4.33 -1.21 -10.18
N LYS A 261 4.26 -0.60 -11.36
CA LYS A 261 3.04 -0.34 -12.11
C LYS A 261 2.91 -1.38 -13.19
N TYR A 262 1.68 -1.79 -13.49
CA TYR A 262 1.39 -2.71 -14.59
C TYR A 262 0.20 -2.24 -15.41
N GLU A 263 0.22 -2.58 -16.69
CA GLU A 263 -0.88 -2.33 -17.63
C GLU A 263 -1.05 -3.56 -18.52
N VAL A 264 -2.27 -4.09 -18.59
CA VAL A 264 -2.60 -5.15 -19.54
C VAL A 264 -3.22 -4.56 -20.79
N ARG A 265 -2.79 -5.04 -21.95
CA ARG A 265 -3.29 -4.60 -23.24
C ARG A 265 -3.60 -5.79 -24.12
N ASN A 266 -4.68 -5.69 -24.86
CA ASN A 266 -5.05 -6.71 -25.84
C ASN A 266 -4.00 -6.71 -26.96
N ASP A 267 -3.77 -7.87 -27.54
CA ASP A 267 -2.86 -8.06 -28.68
C ASP A 267 -3.61 -7.88 -30.02
N ARG A 268 -4.78 -7.24 -29.98
CA ARG A 268 -5.68 -6.98 -31.12
C ARG A 268 -6.03 -5.50 -31.17
#